data_AF-A8GLR2-F1
#
_entry.id   AF-A8GLR2-F1
#
_cell.length_a   1.000
_cell.length_b   1.000
_cell.length_c   1.000
_cell.angle_alpha   90.00
_cell.angle_beta   90.00
_cell.angle_gamma   90.00
#
_symmetry.space_group_name_H-M   'P 1'
#
loop_
_entity.id
_entity.type
_entity.pdbx_description
1 polymer ?
#
loop_
_entity_poly.entity_id
_entity_poly.type
_entity_poly.pdbx_seq_one_letter_code
_entity_poly.pdbx_strand_id
1 'polypeptide(L)'
;MLPVLVRNTQENSDYWMPAVDEQVLCLFLGVGLEQGFILGSFYDETKPPPANSAKKRVTRFSDGTTVGYDSEAKELLVNAVGDITIIAAGNVLIKAQEVTIDAPETIMTGNALVKGTLTYQNGISGSAGSGSNTITGDVSVTGGELSVDGIGVKAHHHTAQGENSPTTAAQK
;
A
#
# COMPACT_ATOMS: atom_id res chain seq x y z
N MET A 1 -15.28 -22.84 -33.20
CA MET A 1 -15.21 -22.02 -31.96
C MET A 1 -15.20 -20.57 -32.38
N LEU A 2 -16.13 -19.75 -31.87
CA LEU A 2 -16.22 -18.34 -32.25
C LEU A 2 -15.22 -17.49 -31.41
N PRO A 3 -14.44 -16.59 -32.02
CA PRO A 3 -13.61 -15.63 -31.28
C PRO A 3 -14.45 -14.60 -30.51
N VAL A 4 -13.91 -14.08 -29.40
CA VAL A 4 -14.51 -12.99 -28.61
C VAL A 4 -14.01 -11.64 -29.10
N LEU A 5 -14.93 -10.70 -29.29
CA LEU A 5 -14.61 -9.32 -29.65
C LEU A 5 -13.98 -8.61 -28.44
N VAL A 6 -12.79 -8.04 -28.64
CA VAL A 6 -12.06 -7.27 -27.63
C VAL A 6 -11.90 -5.81 -28.06
N ARG A 7 -11.51 -4.93 -27.14
CA ARG A 7 -11.43 -3.48 -27.40
C ARG A 7 -10.26 -3.08 -28.31
N ASN A 8 -9.16 -3.80 -28.21
CA ASN A 8 -7.92 -3.58 -28.95
C ASN A 8 -7.09 -4.89 -28.94
N THR A 9 -6.23 -5.09 -29.94
CA THR A 9 -5.46 -6.35 -30.12
C THR A 9 -3.99 -6.14 -30.52
N GLN A 10 -3.55 -4.88 -30.63
CA GLN A 10 -2.21 -4.55 -31.13
C GLN A 10 -1.30 -4.18 -29.95
N GLU A 11 -0.60 -3.04 -30.01
CA GLU A 11 0.26 -2.56 -28.92
C GLU A 11 -0.52 -2.38 -27.61
N ASN A 12 -1.78 -1.98 -27.71
CA ASN A 12 -2.75 -2.11 -26.61
C ASN A 12 -3.58 -3.37 -26.83
N SER A 13 -3.68 -4.19 -25.80
CA SER A 13 -4.46 -5.42 -25.79
C SER A 13 -5.18 -5.59 -24.46
N ASP A 14 -6.50 -5.77 -24.49
CA ASP A 14 -7.35 -6.02 -23.33
C ASP A 14 -7.81 -7.48 -23.33
N TYR A 15 -7.64 -8.19 -22.21
CA TYR A 15 -8.06 -9.58 -22.06
C TYR A 15 -9.20 -9.71 -21.05
N TRP A 16 -10.33 -10.23 -21.50
CA TRP A 16 -11.48 -10.61 -20.68
C TRP A 16 -12.23 -11.71 -21.43
N MET A 17 -12.54 -12.80 -20.73
CA MET A 17 -13.26 -13.93 -21.31
C MET A 17 -14.55 -14.17 -20.53
N PRO A 18 -15.68 -14.43 -21.22
CA PRO A 18 -16.87 -14.94 -20.56
C PRO A 18 -16.57 -16.22 -19.79
N ALA A 19 -17.25 -16.44 -18.68
CA ALA A 19 -17.17 -17.68 -17.94
C ALA A 19 -17.79 -18.85 -18.73
N VAL A 20 -17.40 -20.06 -18.37
CA VAL A 20 -18.10 -21.27 -18.84
C VAL A 20 -19.56 -21.16 -18.42
N ASP A 21 -20.47 -21.52 -19.33
CA ASP A 21 -21.92 -21.43 -19.18
C ASP A 21 -22.50 -20.01 -19.06
N GLU A 22 -21.72 -18.96 -19.35
CA GLU A 22 -22.22 -17.58 -19.41
C GLU A 22 -23.02 -17.33 -20.71
N GLN A 23 -24.19 -16.69 -20.59
CA GLN A 23 -25.00 -16.33 -21.75
C GLN A 23 -24.35 -15.17 -22.52
N VAL A 24 -24.16 -15.37 -23.83
CA VAL A 24 -23.50 -14.41 -24.71
C VAL A 24 -24.32 -14.09 -25.95
N LEU A 25 -24.12 -12.89 -26.48
CA LEU A 25 -24.61 -12.47 -27.79
C LEU A 25 -23.57 -12.82 -28.87
N CYS A 26 -24.01 -13.55 -29.90
CA CYS A 26 -23.17 -13.90 -31.06
C CYS A 26 -23.64 -13.16 -32.31
N LEU A 27 -22.69 -12.63 -33.08
CA LEU A 27 -22.89 -12.10 -34.42
C LEU A 27 -22.34 -13.09 -35.45
N PHE A 28 -23.21 -13.64 -36.30
CA PHE A 28 -22.83 -14.55 -37.37
C PHE A 28 -22.70 -13.82 -38.71
N LEU A 29 -21.70 -14.20 -39.50
CA LEU A 29 -21.50 -13.69 -40.85
C LEU A 29 -22.46 -14.40 -41.82
N GLY A 30 -22.83 -13.75 -42.92
CA GLY A 30 -23.77 -14.27 -43.93
C GLY A 30 -23.31 -15.54 -44.68
N VAL A 31 -22.13 -16.06 -44.33
CA VAL A 31 -21.50 -17.26 -44.91
C VAL A 31 -21.70 -18.51 -44.05
N GLY A 32 -22.39 -18.41 -42.91
CA GLY A 32 -22.82 -19.56 -42.09
C GLY A 32 -22.67 -19.34 -40.58
N LEU A 33 -23.37 -20.16 -39.78
CA LEU A 33 -23.35 -20.10 -38.31
C LEU A 33 -21.98 -20.51 -37.70
N GLU A 34 -21.10 -21.09 -38.51
CA GLU A 34 -19.75 -21.46 -38.06
C GLU A 34 -18.77 -20.28 -38.09
N GLN A 35 -19.13 -19.18 -38.74
CA GLN A 35 -18.28 -18.00 -38.90
C GLN A 35 -18.95 -16.78 -38.27
N GLY A 36 -18.42 -16.33 -37.14
CA GLY A 36 -18.99 -15.24 -36.37
C GLY A 36 -18.10 -14.82 -35.20
N PHE A 37 -18.62 -13.93 -34.36
CA PHE A 37 -17.93 -13.39 -33.20
C PHE A 37 -18.86 -13.37 -31.99
N ILE A 38 -18.32 -13.64 -30.81
CA ILE A 38 -18.99 -13.36 -29.54
C ILE A 38 -18.81 -11.87 -29.25
N LEU A 39 -19.90 -11.13 -29.12
CA LEU A 39 -19.88 -9.69 -28.83
C LEU A 39 -19.71 -9.39 -27.34
N GLY A 40 -20.12 -10.32 -26.48
CA GLY A 40 -20.10 -10.20 -25.03
C GLY A 40 -21.34 -10.79 -24.38
N SER A 41 -21.46 -10.64 -23.07
CA SER A 41 -22.63 -11.02 -22.29
C SER A 41 -23.52 -9.82 -21.97
N PHE A 42 -24.71 -10.09 -21.44
CA PHE A 42 -25.66 -9.09 -20.99
C PHE A 42 -26.23 -9.49 -19.63
N TYR A 43 -26.59 -8.50 -18.82
CA TYR A 43 -27.18 -8.73 -17.50
C TYR A 43 -28.64 -9.17 -17.61
N ASP A 44 -29.08 -9.96 -16.65
CA ASP A 44 -30.46 -10.38 -16.47
C ASP A 44 -30.86 -10.30 -14.98
N GLU A 45 -32.07 -10.75 -14.65
CA GLU A 45 -32.59 -10.71 -13.27
C GLU A 45 -31.78 -11.58 -12.28
N THR A 46 -31.13 -12.65 -12.78
CA THR A 46 -30.29 -13.55 -11.97
C THR A 46 -28.86 -13.04 -11.84
N LYS A 47 -28.39 -12.23 -12.79
CA LYS A 47 -27.06 -11.60 -12.84
C LYS A 47 -27.21 -10.10 -13.05
N PRO A 48 -27.57 -9.32 -12.02
CA PRO A 48 -27.70 -7.88 -12.14
C PRO A 48 -26.33 -7.18 -12.27
N PRO A 49 -26.29 -5.98 -12.87
CA PRO A 49 -25.04 -5.21 -12.98
C PRO A 49 -24.44 -4.86 -11.62
N PRO A 50 -23.10 -4.73 -11.52
CA PRO A 50 -22.42 -4.42 -10.26
C PRO A 50 -22.66 -2.98 -9.77
N ALA A 51 -23.17 -2.10 -10.64
CA ALA A 51 -23.58 -0.73 -10.32
C ALA A 51 -24.81 -0.33 -11.16
N ASN A 52 -25.67 0.51 -10.59
CA ASN A 52 -26.92 0.99 -11.21
C ASN A 52 -26.92 2.52 -11.43
N SER A 53 -25.74 3.13 -11.57
CA SER A 53 -25.58 4.57 -11.79
C SER A 53 -24.71 4.84 -13.01
N ALA A 54 -25.17 5.71 -13.89
CA ALA A 54 -24.39 6.19 -15.04
C ALA A 54 -23.10 6.94 -14.63
N LYS A 55 -22.99 7.35 -13.36
CA LYS A 55 -21.82 8.07 -12.82
C LYS A 55 -20.71 7.13 -12.33
N LYS A 56 -20.97 5.81 -12.32
CA LYS A 56 -20.05 4.78 -11.83
C LYS A 56 -19.55 3.91 -12.97
N ARG A 57 -18.26 3.59 -12.94
CA ARG A 57 -17.66 2.55 -13.78
C ARG A 57 -16.96 1.55 -12.87
N VAL A 58 -17.42 0.30 -12.86
CA VAL A 58 -16.98 -0.72 -11.90
C VAL A 58 -16.72 -2.05 -12.61
N THR A 59 -15.62 -2.70 -12.25
CA THR A 59 -15.32 -4.11 -12.54
C THR A 59 -15.44 -4.90 -11.24
N ARG A 60 -16.20 -5.99 -11.24
CA ARG A 60 -16.32 -6.92 -10.11
C ARG A 60 -15.80 -8.29 -10.56
N PHE A 61 -14.89 -8.86 -9.77
CA PHE A 61 -14.35 -10.19 -9.98
C PHE A 61 -15.12 -11.23 -9.14
N SER A 62 -15.02 -12.50 -9.51
CA SER A 62 -15.81 -13.59 -8.89
C SER A 62 -15.44 -13.88 -7.43
N ASP A 63 -14.25 -13.46 -7.00
CA ASP A 63 -13.77 -13.56 -5.62
C ASP A 63 -14.33 -12.45 -4.71
N GLY A 64 -15.02 -11.45 -5.28
CA GLY A 64 -15.53 -10.27 -4.58
C GLY A 64 -14.66 -9.02 -4.72
N THR A 65 -13.48 -9.11 -5.34
CA THR A 65 -12.62 -7.96 -5.62
C THR A 65 -13.35 -6.97 -6.54
N THR A 66 -13.23 -5.67 -6.26
CA THR A 66 -13.78 -4.61 -7.10
C THR A 66 -12.78 -3.51 -7.40
N VAL A 67 -12.86 -2.98 -8.62
CA VAL A 67 -12.13 -1.78 -9.04
C VAL A 67 -13.12 -0.86 -9.74
N GLY A 68 -13.28 0.36 -9.23
CA GLY A 68 -14.24 1.27 -9.82
C GLY A 68 -14.06 2.73 -9.46
N TYR A 69 -14.55 3.60 -10.35
CA TYR A 69 -14.56 5.05 -10.17
C TYR A 69 -15.98 5.57 -10.09
N ASP A 70 -16.27 6.38 -9.08
CA ASP A 70 -17.50 7.14 -8.90
C ASP A 70 -17.23 8.64 -9.16
N SER A 71 -17.80 9.15 -10.26
CA SER A 71 -17.61 10.54 -10.66
C SER A 71 -18.45 11.55 -9.86
N GLU A 72 -19.43 11.10 -9.07
CA GLU A 72 -20.19 11.95 -8.14
C GLU A 72 -19.41 12.14 -6.84
N ALA A 73 -18.97 11.03 -6.24
CA ALA A 73 -18.17 11.03 -5.02
C ALA A 73 -16.72 11.48 -5.25
N LYS A 74 -16.25 11.48 -6.51
CA LYS A 74 -14.85 11.74 -6.91
C LYS A 74 -13.87 10.72 -6.32
N GLU A 75 -14.28 9.45 -6.31
CA GLU A 75 -13.55 8.37 -5.63
C GLU A 75 -13.16 7.27 -6.62
N LEU A 76 -11.89 6.85 -6.57
CA LEU A 76 -11.41 5.60 -7.15
C LEU A 76 -11.21 4.59 -6.01
N LEU A 77 -11.95 3.49 -6.04
CA LEU A 77 -11.84 2.41 -5.07
C LEU A 77 -11.24 1.17 -5.70
N VAL A 78 -10.19 0.65 -5.06
CA VAL A 78 -9.65 -0.70 -5.27
C VAL A 78 -9.89 -1.47 -3.98
N ASN A 79 -10.85 -2.38 -4.00
CA ASN A 79 -11.18 -3.24 -2.86
C ASN A 79 -10.84 -4.68 -3.23
N ALA A 80 -9.63 -5.12 -2.87
CA ALA A 80 -9.14 -6.46 -3.15
C ALA A 80 -9.41 -7.39 -1.96
N VAL A 81 -9.85 -8.62 -2.25
CA VAL A 81 -9.98 -9.68 -1.24
C VAL A 81 -8.61 -10.31 -0.93
N GLY A 82 -7.72 -10.34 -1.91
CA GLY A 82 -6.33 -10.78 -1.77
C GLY A 82 -5.33 -9.62 -1.85
N ASP A 83 -4.12 -9.95 -2.29
CA ASP A 83 -2.99 -9.00 -2.32
C ASP A 83 -3.12 -7.94 -3.41
N ILE A 84 -2.59 -6.74 -3.13
CA ILE A 84 -2.37 -5.68 -4.12
C ILE A 84 -0.87 -5.48 -4.29
N THR A 85 -0.37 -5.65 -5.52
CA THR A 85 1.04 -5.42 -5.87
C THR A 85 1.16 -4.26 -6.85
N ILE A 86 1.97 -3.25 -6.51
CA ILE A 86 2.25 -2.08 -7.35
C ILE A 86 3.74 -2.07 -7.68
N ILE A 87 4.07 -2.27 -8.96
CA ILE A 87 5.46 -2.32 -9.45
C ILE A 87 5.68 -1.18 -10.43
N ALA A 88 6.74 -0.39 -10.21
CA ALA A 88 7.17 0.67 -11.13
C ALA A 88 8.69 0.57 -11.35
N ALA A 89 9.13 0.67 -12.60
CA ALA A 89 10.56 0.77 -12.92
C ALA A 89 11.14 2.15 -12.59
N GLY A 90 10.28 3.17 -12.51
CA GLY A 90 10.61 4.53 -12.10
C GLY A 90 10.07 4.84 -10.70
N ASN A 91 9.59 6.07 -10.52
CA ASN A 91 9.11 6.55 -9.23
C ASN A 91 7.62 6.25 -9.04
N VAL A 92 7.25 5.89 -7.80
CA VAL A 92 5.86 5.94 -7.33
C VAL A 92 5.68 7.24 -6.53
N LEU A 93 4.84 8.15 -7.02
CA LEU A 93 4.51 9.41 -6.31
C LEU A 93 3.10 9.31 -5.73
N ILE A 94 2.98 9.34 -4.41
CA ILE A 94 1.71 9.45 -3.70
C ILE A 94 1.59 10.89 -3.19
N LYS A 95 0.68 11.67 -3.78
CA LYS A 95 0.44 13.07 -3.41
C LYS A 95 -1.03 13.27 -3.04
N ALA A 96 -1.28 13.57 -1.78
CA ALA A 96 -2.61 13.82 -1.22
C ALA A 96 -2.52 14.86 -0.11
N GLN A 97 -3.67 15.34 0.37
CA GLN A 97 -3.73 16.19 1.57
C GLN A 97 -3.35 15.40 2.83
N GLU A 98 -3.70 14.12 2.86
CA GLU A 98 -3.39 13.16 3.92
C GLU A 98 -3.21 11.78 3.29
N VAL A 99 -2.30 10.98 3.84
CA VAL A 99 -2.10 9.58 3.48
C VAL A 99 -2.11 8.75 4.76
N THR A 100 -3.08 7.85 4.88
CA THR A 100 -3.20 6.92 6.00
C THR A 100 -2.74 5.52 5.57
N ILE A 101 -1.80 4.94 6.31
CA ILE A 101 -1.37 3.55 6.16
C ILE A 101 -1.86 2.81 7.41
N ASP A 102 -2.99 2.11 7.26
CA ASP A 102 -3.58 1.30 8.33
C ASP A 102 -3.29 -0.18 8.08
N ALA A 103 -2.23 -0.66 8.71
CA ALA A 103 -1.78 -2.05 8.62
C ALA A 103 -1.20 -2.50 9.97
N PRO A 104 -1.38 -3.77 10.36
CA PRO A 104 -0.75 -4.31 11.58
C PRO A 104 0.78 -4.19 11.58
N GLU A 105 1.40 -4.28 10.40
CA GLU A 105 2.83 -4.11 10.21
C GLU A 105 3.11 -3.31 8.93
N THR A 106 4.08 -2.39 8.99
CA THR A 106 4.57 -1.63 7.83
C THR A 106 6.08 -1.82 7.72
N ILE A 107 6.55 -2.34 6.59
CA ILE A 107 7.97 -2.61 6.33
C ILE A 107 8.48 -1.66 5.24
N MET A 108 9.50 -0.87 5.57
CA MET A 108 10.27 -0.07 4.61
C MET A 108 11.67 -0.67 4.50
N THR A 109 11.97 -1.34 3.39
CA THR A 109 13.25 -2.06 3.20
C THR A 109 14.41 -1.13 2.80
N GLY A 110 14.09 0.08 2.33
CA GLY A 110 15.06 1.10 1.95
C GLY A 110 15.12 2.25 2.95
N ASN A 111 15.87 3.29 2.58
CA ASN A 111 15.96 4.52 3.39
C ASN A 111 14.61 5.25 3.43
N ALA A 112 14.21 5.70 4.62
CA ALA A 112 13.06 6.56 4.81
C ALA A 112 13.51 7.99 5.19
N LEU A 113 13.09 8.98 4.40
CA LEU A 113 13.32 10.40 4.71
C LEU A 113 12.00 11.07 5.06
N VAL A 114 11.85 11.47 6.32
CA VAL A 114 10.74 12.30 6.79
C VAL A 114 11.24 13.74 6.87
N LYS A 115 10.76 14.60 5.96
CA LYS A 115 11.14 16.04 5.95
C LYS A 115 10.41 16.87 7.01
N GLY A 116 9.26 16.39 7.47
CA GLY A 116 8.53 16.98 8.60
C GLY A 116 8.89 16.30 9.91
N THR A 117 8.04 16.47 10.93
CA THR A 117 8.18 15.79 12.22
C THR A 117 7.77 14.32 12.11
N LEU A 118 8.61 13.42 12.62
CA LEU A 118 8.22 12.03 12.88
C LEU A 118 7.65 11.93 14.31
N THR A 119 6.36 11.60 14.42
CA THR A 119 5.69 11.31 15.69
C THR A 119 5.44 9.82 15.80
N TYR A 120 5.83 9.22 16.92
CA TYR A 120 5.61 7.81 17.25
C TYR A 120 5.09 7.71 18.69
N GLN A 121 4.28 6.70 18.97
CA GLN A 121 3.66 6.54 20.31
C GLN A 121 4.12 5.28 21.03
N ASN A 122 4.77 4.34 20.32
CA ASN A 122 5.18 3.04 20.86
C ASN A 122 6.71 2.86 20.85
N GLY A 123 7.44 3.92 21.20
CA GLY A 123 8.89 3.90 21.26
C GLY A 123 9.59 3.79 19.89
N ILE A 124 10.91 3.71 19.94
CA ILE A 124 11.79 3.43 18.79
C ILE A 124 12.74 2.32 19.22
N SER A 125 12.95 1.34 18.34
CA SER A 125 14.06 0.39 18.44
C SER A 125 14.81 0.38 17.12
N GLY A 126 16.14 0.23 17.18
CA GLY A 126 16.97 0.25 15.97
C GLY A 126 18.40 -0.18 16.25
N SER A 127 19.06 -0.68 15.20
CA SER A 127 20.50 -0.94 15.18
C SER A 127 21.13 -0.03 14.13
N ALA A 128 22.19 0.66 14.51
CA ALA A 128 22.87 1.56 13.58
C ALA A 128 23.61 0.82 12.46
N GLY A 129 23.79 -0.51 12.57
CA GLY A 129 24.59 -1.28 11.62
C GLY A 129 26.01 -0.70 11.51
N SER A 130 26.42 -0.29 10.31
CA SER A 130 27.69 0.41 10.08
C SER A 130 27.61 1.93 10.26
N GLY A 131 26.43 2.48 10.51
CA GLY A 131 26.19 3.91 10.71
C GLY A 131 26.17 4.32 12.18
N SER A 132 25.66 5.53 12.45
CA SER A 132 25.43 6.06 13.79
C SER A 132 24.01 6.61 13.92
N ASN A 133 23.46 6.55 15.13
CA ASN A 133 22.27 7.31 15.48
C ASN A 133 22.70 8.74 15.86
N THR A 134 22.42 9.72 15.01
CA THR A 134 22.79 11.12 15.24
C THR A 134 21.54 11.98 15.33
N ILE A 135 21.42 12.74 16.41
CA ILE A 135 20.37 13.73 16.61
C ILE A 135 21.05 15.10 16.65
N THR A 136 20.59 16.03 15.81
CA THR A 136 21.03 17.43 15.85
C THR A 136 19.93 18.28 16.43
N GLY A 137 20.25 19.05 17.48
CA GLY A 137 19.29 19.79 18.27
C GLY A 137 19.07 19.16 19.64
N ASP A 138 18.07 19.65 20.36
CA ASP A 138 17.82 19.24 21.74
C ASP A 138 17.11 17.89 21.82
N VAL A 139 17.44 17.11 22.85
CA VAL A 139 16.73 15.90 23.25
C VAL A 139 16.18 16.11 24.65
N SER A 140 14.85 16.03 24.80
CA SER A 140 14.16 16.15 26.09
C SER A 140 13.49 14.83 26.45
N VAL A 141 13.79 14.32 27.65
CA VAL A 141 13.21 13.08 28.20
C VAL A 141 12.42 13.40 29.47
N THR A 142 11.09 13.36 29.35
CA THR A 142 10.14 13.56 30.45
C THR A 142 9.53 12.22 30.87
N GLY A 143 9.23 12.06 32.16
CA GLY A 143 8.61 10.81 32.68
C GLY A 143 9.47 9.55 32.59
N GLY A 144 10.76 9.65 32.25
CA GLY A 144 11.67 8.52 32.08
C GLY A 144 13.16 8.87 32.26
N GLU A 145 14.04 7.96 31.84
CA GLU A 145 15.51 8.03 31.99
C GLU A 145 16.18 7.88 30.62
N LEU A 146 17.32 8.54 30.40
CA LEU A 146 18.21 8.23 29.29
C LEU A 146 19.34 7.35 29.85
N SER A 147 19.51 6.14 29.31
CA SER A 147 20.50 5.18 29.80
C SER A 147 21.48 4.78 28.71
N VAL A 148 22.77 4.73 29.05
CA VAL A 148 23.85 4.24 28.18
C VAL A 148 24.56 3.11 28.91
N ASP A 149 24.58 1.91 28.32
CA ASP A 149 25.11 0.68 28.93
C ASP A 149 24.58 0.41 30.35
N GLY A 150 23.32 0.78 30.59
CA GLY A 150 22.65 0.58 31.87
C GLY A 150 22.91 1.68 32.91
N ILE A 151 23.73 2.70 32.61
CA ILE A 151 23.96 3.85 33.50
C ILE A 151 23.01 4.98 33.09
N GLY A 152 22.13 5.37 34.00
CA GLY A 152 21.17 6.46 33.79
C GLY A 152 21.86 7.82 33.89
N VAL A 153 21.64 8.69 32.91
CA VAL A 153 22.25 10.03 32.82
C VAL A 153 21.77 10.96 33.94
N LYS A 154 20.53 10.85 34.43
CA LYS A 154 20.00 11.79 35.43
C LYS A 154 20.57 11.59 36.84
N ALA A 155 20.92 10.36 37.21
CA ALA A 155 21.32 10.00 38.57
C ALA A 155 22.78 9.54 38.68
N HIS A 156 23.51 9.42 37.56
CA HIS A 156 24.88 8.92 37.61
C HIS A 156 25.76 9.79 38.52
N HIS A 157 26.72 9.14 39.15
CA HIS A 157 27.68 9.80 40.03
C HIS A 157 29.08 9.23 39.83
N HIS A 158 30.05 9.92 40.43
CA HIS A 158 31.44 9.50 40.47
C HIS A 158 31.97 9.62 41.91
N THR A 159 32.85 8.71 42.29
CA THR A 159 33.49 8.73 43.61
C THR A 159 34.90 9.35 43.51
N ALA A 160 35.24 10.24 44.44
CA ALA A 160 36.56 10.86 44.52
C ALA A 160 37.65 9.88 45.01
N GLN A 161 38.88 10.01 44.48
CA GLN A 161 40.01 9.12 44.80
C GLN A 161 41.21 9.86 45.43
N GLY A 162 40.94 10.96 46.14
CA GLY A 162 41.96 11.82 46.73
C GLY A 162 42.12 13.16 46.00
N GLU A 163 42.86 14.06 46.63
CA GLU A 163 43.10 15.41 46.13
C GLU A 163 43.92 15.34 44.83
N ASN A 164 43.31 15.75 43.70
CA ASN A 164 43.87 15.73 42.34
C ASN A 164 43.93 14.35 41.64
N SER A 165 43.35 13.30 42.22
CA SER A 165 43.19 12.02 41.51
C SER A 165 41.99 12.05 40.56
N PRO A 166 42.03 11.33 39.42
CA PRO A 166 40.83 11.08 38.61
C PRO A 166 39.72 10.44 39.45
N THR A 167 38.46 10.79 39.15
CA THR A 167 37.31 10.15 39.76
C THR A 167 37.10 8.73 39.21
N THR A 168 36.26 7.92 39.87
CA THR A 168 35.85 6.62 39.31
C THR A 168 35.17 6.79 37.94
N ALA A 169 35.06 5.70 37.18
CA ALA A 169 34.09 5.63 36.08
C ALA A 169 32.67 5.98 36.56
N ALA A 170 31.79 6.33 35.62
CA ALA A 170 30.39 6.63 35.95
C ALA A 170 29.74 5.44 36.66
N GLN A 171 29.05 5.72 37.76
CA GLN A 171 28.35 4.75 38.59
C GLN A 171 26.85 5.00 38.51
N LYS A 172 26.07 3.96 38.82
CA LYS A 172 24.62 4.08 39.06
C LYS A 172 24.38 4.75 40.39
#